data_AF-A0A8C4RPE2-F1
#
_entry.id   AF-A0A8C4RPE2-F1
#
_cell.length_a   1.000
_cell.length_b   1.000
_cell.length_c   1.000
_cell.angle_alpha   90.00
_cell.angle_beta   90.00
_cell.angle_gamma   90.00
#
_symmetry.space_group_name_H-M   'P 1'
#
loop_
_entity.id
_entity.type
_entity.pdbx_description
1 polymer ?
#
loop_
_entity_poly.entity_id
_entity_poly.type
_entity_poly.pdbx_seq_one_letter_code
_entity_poly.pdbx_strand_id
1 'polypeptide(L)'
;MSQKLNFLEGKCPVTSGVKGTQHFRKRTSYQQKNMLRDFLLVYNKMTEICFSRCASNLNYRTLTIDEDVCLNNCAGKLIRSNHCLMGAYVKLMPSIVQRRQTEYENKTQELMQLAGENVLPVHENVTSE
;
A
#
# COMPACT_ATOMS: atom_id res chain seq x y z
N MET A 1 38.87 10.95 20.12
CA MET A 1 39.06 9.50 19.94
C MET A 1 37.73 8.84 20.25
N SER A 2 37.16 8.20 19.23
CA SER A 2 36.00 7.29 19.18
C SER A 2 35.05 7.28 20.38
N GLN A 3 33.75 7.51 20.20
CA GLN A 3 32.88 6.51 19.56
C GLN A 3 31.68 7.14 18.83
N LYS A 4 31.68 6.94 17.51
CA LYS A 4 30.55 6.96 16.58
C LYS A 4 30.03 5.53 16.46
N LEU A 5 28.73 5.31 16.67
CA LEU A 5 27.83 4.23 16.21
C LEU A 5 26.75 4.10 17.31
N ASN A 6 25.51 4.56 17.11
CA ASN A 6 24.45 3.74 16.54
C ASN A 6 23.33 4.65 15.99
N PHE A 7 23.32 4.83 14.67
CA PHE A 7 22.29 5.53 13.89
C PHE A 7 21.18 4.55 13.42
N LEU A 8 20.85 3.54 14.22
CA LEU A 8 19.92 2.46 13.84
C LEU A 8 18.82 2.21 14.89
N GLU A 9 18.23 3.29 15.41
CA GLU A 9 16.89 3.22 15.97
C GLU A 9 15.99 4.16 15.17
N GLY A 10 15.49 3.65 14.05
CA GLY A 10 14.41 4.25 13.26
C GLY A 10 13.09 4.22 14.02
N LYS A 11 13.05 4.92 15.15
CA LYS A 11 11.82 5.24 15.88
C LYS A 11 11.05 6.25 15.04
N CYS A 12 9.99 5.79 14.37
CA CYS A 12 8.98 6.70 13.83
C CYS A 12 8.45 7.55 14.99
N PRO A 13 8.43 8.89 14.88
CA PRO A 13 7.91 9.74 15.95
C PRO A 13 6.40 9.57 16.01
N VAL A 14 5.90 8.93 17.07
CA VAL A 14 4.48 8.98 17.40
C VAL A 14 4.32 10.13 18.40
N THR A 15 3.78 11.24 17.92
CA THR A 15 3.38 12.36 18.77
C THR A 15 2.27 11.91 19.73
N SER A 16 2.44 12.32 20.98
CA SER A 16 1.56 12.12 22.11
C SER A 16 0.20 12.82 21.89
N GLY A 17 -0.90 12.09 22.09
CA GLY A 17 -2.26 12.66 22.04
C GLY A 17 -3.34 11.61 22.27
N VAL A 18 -3.90 11.59 23.48
CA VAL A 18 -4.83 10.59 24.02
C VAL A 18 -6.13 10.45 23.20
N LYS A 19 -6.46 9.21 22.78
CA LYS A 19 -7.81 8.56 22.79
C LYS A 19 -7.77 7.25 21.97
N GLY A 20 -7.90 6.09 22.61
CA GLY A 20 -8.29 4.86 21.88
C GLY A 20 -7.69 3.53 22.32
N THR A 21 -7.91 3.10 23.57
CA THR A 21 -7.66 1.71 23.99
C THR A 21 -8.56 0.69 23.26
N GLN A 22 -9.63 1.13 22.57
CA GLN A 22 -10.48 0.28 21.73
C GLN A 22 -9.91 0.01 20.31
N HIS A 23 -8.92 0.78 19.86
CA HIS A 23 -8.43 0.71 18.47
C HIS A 23 -7.41 -0.42 18.26
N PHE A 24 -6.69 -0.82 19.31
CA PHE A 24 -5.65 -1.87 19.21
C PHE A 24 -6.26 -3.29 19.07
N ARG A 25 -7.39 -3.58 19.74
CA ARG A 25 -8.06 -4.90 19.67
C ARG A 25 -8.80 -5.15 18.34
N LYS A 26 -9.24 -4.10 17.64
CA LYS A 26 -9.90 -4.25 16.33
C LYS A 26 -8.90 -4.55 15.20
N ARG A 27 -7.65 -4.10 15.30
CA ARG A 27 -6.62 -4.32 14.26
C ARG A 27 -6.41 -5.81 13.98
N THR A 28 -6.20 -6.64 15.01
CA THR A 28 -5.94 -8.09 14.83
C THR A 28 -7.07 -8.85 14.13
N SER A 29 -8.33 -8.52 14.43
CA SER A 29 -9.49 -9.15 13.78
C SER A 29 -9.65 -8.78 12.30
N TYR A 30 -9.28 -7.55 11.92
CA TYR A 30 -9.36 -7.07 10.53
C TYR A 30 -8.18 -7.57 9.70
N GLN A 31 -6.99 -7.73 10.30
CA GLN A 31 -5.82 -8.30 9.59
C GLN A 31 -6.11 -9.71 9.06
N GLN A 32 -6.71 -10.59 9.89
CA GLN A 32 -7.06 -11.95 9.48
C GLN A 32 -8.09 -11.96 8.33
N LYS A 33 -9.05 -11.03 8.35
CA LYS A 33 -10.06 -10.88 7.29
C LYS A 33 -9.46 -10.39 5.98
N ASN A 34 -8.54 -9.44 6.05
CA ASN A 34 -7.83 -8.95 4.87
C ASN A 34 -6.96 -10.04 4.26
N MET A 35 -6.22 -10.79 5.07
CA MET A 35 -5.39 -11.89 4.58
C MET A 35 -6.23 -12.95 3.85
N LEU A 36 -7.41 -13.29 4.39
CA LEU A 36 -8.34 -14.20 3.71
C LEU A 36 -8.89 -13.61 2.42
N ARG A 37 -9.31 -12.34 2.44
CA ARG A 37 -9.80 -11.64 1.24
C ARG A 37 -8.75 -11.63 0.14
N ASP A 38 -7.51 -11.31 0.48
CA ASP A 38 -6.39 -11.25 -0.44
C ASP A 38 -6.07 -12.63 -1.02
N PHE A 39 -6.10 -13.67 -0.18
CA PHE A 39 -5.98 -15.06 -0.64
C PHE A 39 -7.09 -15.42 -1.64
N LEU A 40 -8.35 -15.13 -1.32
CA LEU A 40 -9.48 -15.43 -2.20
C LEU A 40 -9.40 -14.65 -3.52
N LEU A 41 -8.92 -13.42 -3.50
CA LEU A 41 -8.75 -12.60 -4.69
C LEU A 41 -7.68 -13.19 -5.63
N VAL A 42 -6.55 -13.62 -5.07
CA VAL A 42 -5.47 -14.29 -5.83
C VAL A 42 -5.93 -15.66 -6.33
N TYR A 43 -6.65 -16.44 -5.51
CA TYR A 43 -7.19 -17.73 -5.90
C TYR A 43 -8.17 -17.60 -7.06
N ASN A 44 -9.16 -16.70 -6.95
CA ASN A 44 -10.15 -16.47 -8.00
C ASN A 44 -9.50 -16.00 -9.31
N LYS A 45 -8.46 -15.16 -9.21
CA LYS A 45 -7.74 -14.73 -10.40
C LYS A 45 -6.90 -15.86 -11.01
N MET A 46 -6.30 -16.69 -10.17
CA MET A 46 -5.52 -17.84 -10.60
C MET A 46 -6.39 -18.86 -11.33
N THR A 47 -7.57 -19.17 -10.82
CA THR A 47 -8.49 -20.12 -11.45
C THR A 47 -8.95 -19.62 -12.82
N GLU A 48 -9.28 -18.33 -12.96
CA GLU A 48 -9.64 -17.71 -14.23
C GLU A 48 -8.51 -17.80 -15.26
N ILE A 49 -7.28 -17.45 -14.87
CA ILE A 49 -6.11 -17.45 -15.77
C ILE A 49 -5.78 -18.88 -16.20
N CYS A 50 -5.74 -19.83 -15.26
CA CYS A 50 -5.34 -21.19 -15.56
C CYS A 50 -6.43 -21.93 -16.35
N PHE A 51 -7.72 -21.66 -16.09
CA PHE A 51 -8.81 -22.18 -16.91
C PHE A 51 -8.69 -21.67 -18.36
N SER A 52 -8.55 -20.35 -18.55
CA SER A 52 -8.49 -19.74 -19.88
C SER A 52 -7.27 -20.18 -20.72
N ARG A 53 -6.19 -20.65 -20.07
CA ARG A 53 -4.95 -21.06 -20.74
C ARG A 53 -4.79 -22.56 -20.91
N CYS A 54 -5.29 -23.36 -19.97
CA CYS A 54 -5.05 -24.80 -19.94
C CYS A 54 -6.29 -25.60 -20.33
N ALA A 55 -7.52 -25.14 -20.07
CA ALA A 55 -8.73 -25.86 -20.49
C ALA A 55 -9.03 -25.52 -21.95
N SER A 56 -8.51 -26.35 -22.86
CA SER A 56 -8.63 -26.15 -24.31
C SER A 56 -9.62 -27.12 -24.93
N ASN A 57 -9.76 -28.31 -24.34
CA ASN A 57 -10.64 -29.36 -24.83
C ASN A 57 -11.82 -29.57 -23.87
N LEU A 58 -13.01 -29.16 -24.29
CA LEU A 58 -14.25 -29.28 -23.50
C LEU A 58 -15.13 -30.45 -23.96
N ASN A 59 -14.59 -31.39 -24.74
CA ASN A 59 -15.35 -32.54 -25.25
C ASN A 59 -15.65 -33.59 -24.17
N TYR A 60 -14.89 -33.60 -23.07
CA TYR A 60 -15.07 -34.53 -21.96
C TYR A 60 -15.28 -33.77 -20.65
N ARG A 61 -16.02 -34.39 -19.72
CA ARG A 61 -16.27 -33.80 -18.39
C ARG A 61 -15.03 -33.81 -17.49
N THR A 62 -14.07 -34.69 -17.79
CA THR A 62 -12.82 -34.86 -17.04
C THR A 62 -11.67 -34.19 -17.77
N LEU A 63 -10.74 -33.64 -17.00
CA LEU A 63 -9.51 -33.05 -17.54
C LEU A 63 -8.62 -34.12 -18.19
N THR A 64 -7.94 -33.77 -19.28
CA THR A 64 -6.91 -34.63 -19.88
C THR A 64 -5.58 -34.51 -19.12
N ILE A 65 -4.67 -35.47 -19.30
CA ILE A 65 -3.38 -35.51 -18.59
C ILE A 65 -2.53 -34.27 -18.92
N ASP A 66 -2.53 -33.84 -20.19
CA ASP A 66 -1.78 -32.66 -20.62
C ASP A 66 -2.30 -31.37 -19.99
N GLU A 67 -3.63 -31.25 -19.86
CA GLU A 67 -4.27 -30.12 -19.20
C GLU A 67 -3.97 -30.12 -17.69
N ASP A 68 -3.88 -31.29 -17.04
CA ASP A 68 -3.56 -31.40 -15.62
C ASP A 68 -2.11 -30.98 -15.34
N VAL A 69 -1.18 -31.41 -16.20
CA VAL A 69 0.22 -30.94 -16.16
C VAL A 69 0.29 -29.43 -16.42
N CYS A 70 -0.51 -28.89 -17.35
CA CYS A 70 -0.59 -27.45 -17.60
C CYS A 70 -1.09 -26.69 -16.36
N LEU A 71 -2.16 -27.15 -15.71
CA LEU A 71 -2.72 -26.51 -14.52
C LEU A 71 -1.72 -26.47 -13.36
N ASN A 72 -1.02 -27.58 -13.10
CA ASN A 72 0.02 -27.65 -12.08
C ASN A 72 1.15 -26.64 -12.34
N ASN A 73 1.60 -26.55 -13.59
CA ASN A 73 2.62 -25.57 -14.00
C ASN A 73 2.10 -24.13 -13.94
N CYS A 74 0.84 -23.88 -14.32
CA CYS A 74 0.21 -22.57 -14.27
C CYS A 74 0.11 -22.05 -12.84
N ALA A 75 -0.44 -22.85 -11.93
CA ALA A 75 -0.56 -22.50 -10.52
C ALA A 75 0.81 -22.25 -9.89
N GLY A 76 1.79 -23.13 -10.13
CA GLY A 76 3.15 -22.96 -9.64
C GLY A 76 3.83 -21.69 -10.15
N LYS A 77 3.68 -21.36 -11.43
CA LYS A 77 4.20 -20.11 -12.00
C LYS A 77 3.54 -18.89 -11.37
N LEU A 78 2.21 -18.88 -11.27
CA LEU A 78 1.45 -17.75 -10.76
C LEU A 78 1.75 -17.46 -9.28
N ILE A 79 1.86 -18.50 -8.44
CA ILE A 79 2.22 -18.34 -7.03
C ILE A 79 3.62 -17.73 -6.89
N ARG A 80 4.61 -18.24 -7.64
CA ARG A 80 5.99 -17.71 -7.62
C ARG A 80 6.03 -16.26 -8.10
N SER A 81 5.34 -15.94 -9.19
CA SER A 81 5.25 -14.59 -9.72
C SER A 81 4.55 -13.64 -8.75
N ASN A 82 3.45 -14.06 -8.13
CA ASN A 82 2.73 -13.26 -7.15
C ASN A 82 3.59 -12.94 -5.93
N HIS A 83 4.31 -13.93 -5.39
CA HIS A 83 5.22 -13.71 -4.27
C HIS A 83 6.40 -12.79 -4.64
N CYS A 84 6.99 -12.98 -5.82
CA CYS A 84 8.06 -12.10 -6.31
C CYS A 84 7.58 -10.64 -6.45
N LEU A 85 6.40 -10.44 -7.06
CA LEU A 85 5.79 -9.13 -7.24
C LEU A 85 5.49 -8.47 -5.89
N MET A 86 4.90 -9.20 -4.94
CA MET A 86 4.64 -8.68 -3.59
C MET A 86 5.94 -8.32 -2.87
N GLY A 87 7.00 -9.13 -3.03
CA GLY A 87 8.32 -8.81 -2.50
C GLY A 87 8.92 -7.53 -3.06
N ALA A 88 8.79 -7.28 -4.37
CA ALA A 88 9.21 -6.03 -5.00
C ALA A 88 8.33 -4.85 -4.56
N TYR A 89 7.02 -5.06 -4.49
CA TYR A 89 6.03 -4.07 -4.07
C TYR A 89 6.32 -3.53 -2.67
N VAL A 90 6.56 -4.42 -1.70
CA VAL A 90 6.89 -4.03 -0.32
C VAL A 90 8.18 -3.20 -0.24
N LYS A 91 9.15 -3.46 -1.13
CA LYS A 91 10.39 -2.66 -1.19
C LYS A 91 10.17 -1.27 -1.80
N LEU A 92 9.29 -1.17 -2.80
CA LEU A 92 9.08 0.08 -3.56
C LEU A 92 8.02 0.98 -2.93
N MET A 93 7.01 0.43 -2.27
CA MET A 93 5.90 1.23 -1.75
C MET A 93 6.26 2.31 -0.74
N PRO A 94 7.21 2.11 0.22
CA PRO A 94 7.55 3.15 1.17
C PRO A 94 8.04 4.43 0.51
N SER A 95 8.89 4.33 -0.53
CA SER A 95 9.39 5.51 -1.25
C SER A 95 8.30 6.20 -2.06
N ILE A 96 7.38 5.45 -2.65
CA ILE A 96 6.23 5.99 -3.39
C ILE A 96 5.25 6.70 -2.44
N VAL A 97 5.00 6.14 -1.26
CA VAL A 97 4.11 6.74 -0.25
C VAL A 97 4.75 8.00 0.34
N GLN A 98 6.04 7.97 0.63
CA GLN A 98 6.78 9.13 1.15
C GLN A 98 6.72 10.31 0.19
N ARG A 99 6.96 10.09 -1.12
CA ARG A 99 6.84 11.15 -2.13
C ARG A 99 5.43 11.75 -2.19
N ARG A 100 4.41 10.89 -2.15
CA ARG A 100 3.01 11.35 -2.11
C ARG A 100 2.73 12.19 -0.87
N GLN A 101 3.23 11.79 0.31
CA GLN A 101 3.06 12.56 1.55
C GLN A 101 3.68 13.95 1.43
N THR A 102 4.91 14.06 0.93
CA THR A 102 5.57 15.36 0.73
C THR A 102 4.84 16.26 -0.26
N GLU A 103 4.26 15.71 -1.32
CA GLU A 103 3.45 16.48 -2.28
C GLU A 103 2.15 16.99 -1.64
N TYR A 104 1.49 16.19 -0.80
CA TYR A 104 0.30 16.63 -0.06
C TYR A 104 0.63 17.69 0.98
N GLU A 105 1.75 17.54 1.70
CA GLU A 105 2.21 18.51 2.68
C GLU A 105 2.51 19.85 2.01
N ASN A 106 3.24 19.86 0.88
CA ASN A 106 3.55 21.07 0.13
C ASN A 106 2.28 21.75 -0.41
N LYS A 107 1.35 20.99 -0.99
CA LYS A 107 0.06 21.55 -1.48
C LYS A 107 -0.80 22.08 -0.35
N THR A 108 -0.80 21.41 0.81
CA THR A 108 -1.56 21.86 1.98
C THR A 108 -0.94 23.13 2.55
N GLN A 109 0.38 23.24 2.58
CA GLN A 109 1.09 24.46 2.98
C GLN A 109 0.84 25.61 2.01
N GLU A 110 0.85 25.35 0.70
CA GLU A 110 0.53 26.34 -0.35
C GLU A 110 -0.92 26.82 -0.21
N LEU A 111 -1.89 25.91 0.01
CA LEU A 111 -3.29 26.26 0.28
C LEU A 111 -3.47 27.03 1.61
N MET A 112 -2.69 26.70 2.65
CA MET A 112 -2.69 27.44 3.92
C MET A 112 -2.05 28.84 3.78
N GLN A 113 -1.05 28.99 2.90
CA GLN A 113 -0.42 30.28 2.59
C GLN A 113 -1.35 31.16 1.75
N LEU A 114 -2.04 30.60 0.75
CA LEU A 114 -3.06 31.31 -0.05
C LEU A 114 -4.29 31.70 0.78
N ALA A 115 -4.66 30.90 1.80
CA ALA A 115 -5.68 31.28 2.78
C ALA A 115 -5.22 32.37 3.76
N GLY A 116 -3.91 32.55 3.93
CA GLY A 116 -3.31 33.68 4.65
C GLY A 116 -3.27 34.98 3.84
N GLU A 117 -3.36 34.89 2.51
CA GLU A 117 -3.34 36.02 1.58
C GLU A 117 -4.75 36.55 1.24
N ASN A 118 -5.61 36.66 2.26
CA ASN A 118 -6.76 37.58 2.25
C ASN A 118 -6.82 38.43 3.53
N VAL A 119 -5.71 38.57 4.26
CA VAL A 119 -5.53 39.73 5.13
C VAL A 119 -5.07 40.89 4.23
N LEU A 120 -6.04 41.71 3.84
CA LEU A 120 -5.84 42.97 3.16
C LEU A 120 -4.78 43.82 3.90
N PRO A 121 -3.89 44.55 3.20
CA PRO A 121 -3.01 45.50 3.83
C PRO A 121 -3.86 46.69 4.32
N VAL A 122 -4.01 46.84 5.64
CA VAL A 122 -4.38 48.15 6.22
C VAL A 122 -3.09 48.93 6.36
N HIS A 123 -2.66 49.56 5.27
CA HIS A 123 -1.80 50.73 5.38
C HIS A 123 -2.75 51.91 5.64
N GLU A 124 -3.04 52.17 6.92
CA GLU A 124 -3.59 53.47 7.32
C GLU A 124 -2.40 54.30 7.80
N ASN A 125 -1.87 55.10 6.87
CA ASN A 125 -0.99 56.22 7.21
C ASN A 125 -1.77 57.17 8.13
N VAL A 126 -1.46 57.16 9.42
CA VAL A 126 -1.76 58.30 10.29
C VAL A 126 -0.58 59.25 10.19
N THR A 127 -0.70 60.23 9.31
CA THR A 127 0.13 61.44 9.30
C THR A 127 -0.08 62.18 10.62
N SER A 128 1.04 62.43 11.28
CA SER A 128 1.22 63.44 12.32
C SER A 128 0.81 64.82 11.82
N GLU A 129 -0.21 65.41 12.44
CA GLU A 129 -0.37 66.84 12.81
C GLU A 129 -1.55 66.98 13.78
#